data_AF-A0A538I1U8-F1
#
_entry.id   AF-A0A538I1U8-F1
#
_cell.length_a   1.000
_cell.length_b   1.000
_cell.length_c   1.000
_cell.angle_alpha   90.00
_cell.angle_beta   90.00
_cell.angle_gamma   90.00
#
_symmetry.space_group_name_H-M   'P 1'
#
loop_
_entity.id
_entity.type
_entity.pdbx_description
1 polymer ?
#
loop_
_entity_poly.entity_id
_entity_poly.type
_entity_poly.pdbx_seq_one_letter_code
_entity_poly.pdbx_strand_id
1 'polypeptide(L)'
;MAAHASVGSRRQANVPNPLAAASPLLALAVVALALDAAPDLPWEGGVGVAGLFLSAAVVRLVQKWIALRRLRSIADRIILRNGDRPTASPLVAWRSAELTSRRHRRAVAAEAARLARELDASTLPGAVPLNRSAVRPYRQELEALAATLGGEQPIGARGMLLAQRFLSSPASPLYDRAAADTLGPRLQRVITTLQGSR
;
A
#
# COMPACT_ATOMS: atom_id res chain seq x y z
N MET A 1 -45.31 0.94 5.10
CA MET A 1 -44.95 -0.32 4.43
C MET A 1 -43.55 -0.17 3.86
N ALA A 2 -42.55 -0.60 4.64
CA ALA A 2 -41.13 -0.41 4.35
C ALA A 2 -40.62 -1.59 3.51
N ALA A 3 -40.24 -1.31 2.27
CA ALA A 3 -39.56 -2.27 1.42
C ALA A 3 -38.11 -2.42 1.93
N HIS A 4 -37.90 -3.41 2.78
CA HIS A 4 -36.59 -3.98 3.08
C HIS A 4 -36.04 -4.62 1.79
N ALA A 5 -35.45 -3.79 0.93
CA ALA A 5 -34.60 -4.28 -0.13
C ALA A 5 -33.38 -4.90 0.54
N SER A 6 -33.37 -6.23 0.60
CA SER A 6 -32.19 -7.05 0.87
C SER A 6 -31.17 -6.73 -0.21
N VAL A 7 -30.38 -5.68 0.04
CA VAL A 7 -29.21 -5.28 -0.73
C VAL A 7 -28.38 -6.53 -0.91
N GLY A 8 -28.48 -7.07 -2.13
CA GLY A 8 -27.90 -8.35 -2.52
C GLY A 8 -26.46 -8.40 -2.06
N SER A 9 -26.13 -9.51 -1.38
CA SER A 9 -24.79 -9.92 -0.98
C SER A 9 -23.77 -9.30 -1.93
N ARG A 10 -23.18 -8.16 -1.50
CA ARG A 10 -22.12 -7.50 -2.24
C ARG A 10 -21.12 -8.61 -2.46
N ARG A 11 -20.94 -9.04 -3.71
CA ARG A 11 -19.88 -9.99 -4.07
C ARG A 11 -18.61 -9.30 -3.62
N GLN A 12 -18.19 -9.61 -2.40
CA GLN A 12 -16.95 -9.13 -1.83
C GLN A 12 -15.93 -9.61 -2.84
N ALA A 13 -15.26 -8.66 -3.50
CA ALA A 13 -14.18 -9.01 -4.42
C ALA A 13 -13.30 -9.98 -3.61
N ASN A 14 -13.16 -11.21 -4.09
CA ASN A 14 -12.43 -12.25 -3.37
C ASN A 14 -10.96 -11.84 -3.39
N VAL A 15 -10.58 -10.99 -2.43
CA VAL A 15 -9.26 -10.38 -2.39
C VAL A 15 -8.32 -11.44 -1.82
N PRO A 16 -7.24 -11.77 -2.55
CA PRO A 16 -6.32 -12.80 -2.09
C PRO A 16 -5.72 -12.39 -0.74
N ASN A 17 -6.00 -13.16 0.31
CA ASN A 17 -5.32 -13.04 1.59
C ASN A 17 -4.08 -13.96 1.56
N PRO A 18 -2.86 -13.40 1.46
CA PRO A 18 -1.64 -14.19 1.30
C PRO A 18 -1.36 -15.08 2.53
N LEU A 19 -1.76 -14.63 3.74
CA LEU A 19 -1.58 -15.40 4.97
C LEU A 19 -2.53 -16.61 5.01
N ALA A 20 -3.79 -16.42 4.64
CA ALA A 20 -4.77 -17.50 4.59
C ALA A 20 -4.41 -18.57 3.54
N ALA A 21 -3.69 -18.19 2.48
CA ALA A 21 -3.25 -19.13 1.44
C ALA A 21 -2.02 -19.97 1.86
N ALA A 22 -1.19 -19.46 2.77
CA ALA A 22 0.02 -20.14 3.25
C ALA A 22 -0.23 -21.00 4.49
N SER A 23 -1.31 -20.74 5.25
CA SER A 23 -1.61 -21.44 6.51
C SER A 23 -1.63 -22.98 6.43
N PRO A 24 -2.19 -23.65 5.40
CA PRO A 24 -2.18 -25.12 5.39
C PRO A 24 -0.78 -25.69 5.19
N LEU A 25 0.09 -25.01 4.43
CA LEU A 25 1.46 -25.48 4.19
C LEU A 25 2.35 -25.27 5.42
N LEU A 26 2.17 -24.15 6.12
CA LEU A 26 2.83 -23.93 7.41
C LEU A 26 2.39 -24.96 8.46
N ALA A 27 1.10 -25.30 8.50
CA ALA A 27 0.60 -26.35 9.39
C ALA A 27 1.25 -27.71 9.08
N LEU A 28 1.37 -28.08 7.80
CA LEU A 28 2.04 -29.33 7.40
C LEU A 28 3.55 -29.32 7.74
N ALA A 29 4.24 -28.18 7.59
CA ALA A 29 5.63 -28.06 8.00
C ALA A 29 5.81 -28.27 9.52
N VAL A 30 4.91 -27.71 10.34
CA VAL A 30 4.91 -27.91 11.80
C VAL A 30 4.62 -29.37 12.16
N VAL A 31 3.65 -30.01 11.50
CA VAL A 31 3.33 -31.43 11.74
C VAL A 31 4.50 -32.33 11.34
N ALA A 32 5.17 -32.06 10.21
CA ALA A 32 6.36 -32.81 9.79
C ALA A 32 7.50 -32.71 10.82
N LEU A 33 7.75 -31.52 11.35
CA LEU A 33 8.74 -31.32 12.43
C LEU A 33 8.34 -32.02 13.74
N ALA A 34 7.05 -32.04 14.07
CA ALA A 34 6.56 -32.70 15.29
C ALA A 34 6.66 -34.22 15.21
N LEU A 35 6.43 -34.81 14.03
CA LEU A 35 6.58 -36.26 13.81
C LEU A 35 8.05 -36.71 13.87
N ASP A 36 8.99 -35.80 13.59
CA ASP A 36 10.44 -36.05 13.68
C ASP A 36 10.95 -36.12 15.12
N ALA A 37 10.13 -35.74 16.10
CA ALA A 37 10.45 -35.89 17.53
C ALA A 37 10.24 -37.32 18.05
N ALA A 38 9.76 -38.25 17.20
CA ALA A 38 9.62 -39.65 17.55
C ALA A 38 10.99 -40.35 17.53
N PRO A 39 11.39 -41.06 18.61
CA PRO A 39 12.74 -41.62 18.75
C PRO A 39 13.09 -42.72 17.74
N ASP A 40 12.10 -43.27 17.03
CA ASP A 40 12.25 -44.42 16.13
C ASP A 40 12.39 -44.04 14.65
N LEU A 41 12.33 -42.75 14.29
CA LEU A 41 12.51 -42.29 12.91
C LEU A 41 13.92 -41.73 12.64
N PRO A 42 14.50 -42.00 11.46
CA PRO A 42 15.71 -41.31 11.03
C PRO A 42 15.38 -39.84 10.74
N TRP A 43 15.87 -38.94 11.60
CA TRP A 43 15.70 -37.48 11.56
C TRP A 43 15.98 -36.83 10.19
N GLU A 44 16.77 -37.48 9.33
CA GLU A 44 17.04 -37.02 7.96
C GLU A 44 15.76 -36.94 7.09
N GLY A 45 14.78 -37.82 7.34
CA GLY A 45 13.51 -37.84 6.60
C GLY A 45 12.58 -36.68 6.97
N GLY A 46 12.43 -36.37 8.25
CA GLY A 46 11.54 -35.32 8.72
C GLY A 46 12.01 -33.92 8.33
N VAL A 47 13.32 -33.65 8.44
CA VAL A 47 13.91 -32.37 8.01
C VAL A 47 13.71 -32.12 6.51
N GLY A 48 13.90 -33.15 5.67
CA GLY A 48 13.71 -33.03 4.22
C GLY A 48 12.25 -32.67 3.87
N VAL A 49 11.29 -33.36 4.47
CA VAL A 49 9.85 -33.13 4.24
C VAL A 49 9.41 -31.76 4.77
N ALA A 50 9.86 -31.37 5.96
CA ALA A 50 9.58 -30.05 6.53
C ALA A 50 10.13 -28.92 5.65
N GLY A 51 11.34 -29.07 5.12
CA GLY A 51 11.95 -28.11 4.18
C GLY A 51 11.14 -27.95 2.90
N LEU A 52 10.59 -29.05 2.36
CA LEU A 52 9.74 -29.01 1.17
C LEU A 52 8.42 -28.26 1.44
N PHE A 53 7.77 -28.50 2.58
CA PHE A 53 6.55 -27.76 2.94
C PHE A 53 6.81 -26.28 3.20
N LEU A 54 7.92 -25.93 3.86
CA LEU A 54 8.30 -24.55 4.11
C LEU A 54 8.58 -23.79 2.80
N SER A 55 9.35 -24.40 1.90
CA SER A 55 9.64 -23.79 0.58
C SER A 55 8.35 -23.59 -0.23
N ALA A 56 7.45 -24.58 -0.25
CA ALA A 56 6.14 -24.44 -0.89
C ALA A 56 5.29 -23.31 -0.27
N ALA A 57 5.32 -23.15 1.06
CA ALA A 57 4.63 -22.07 1.77
C ALA A 57 5.16 -20.69 1.34
N VAL A 58 6.48 -20.54 1.28
CA VAL A 58 7.14 -19.30 0.83
C VAL A 58 6.76 -19.00 -0.63
N VAL A 59 6.86 -19.99 -1.52
CA VAL A 59 6.48 -19.81 -2.94
C VAL A 59 5.03 -19.35 -3.07
N ARG A 60 4.09 -19.97 -2.34
CA ARG A 60 2.67 -19.55 -2.37
C ARG A 60 2.47 -18.15 -1.81
N LEU A 61 3.16 -17.79 -0.74
CA LEU A 61 3.10 -16.45 -0.15
C LEU A 61 3.56 -15.39 -1.18
N VAL A 62 4.69 -15.63 -1.85
CA VAL A 62 5.22 -14.76 -2.90
C VAL A 62 4.26 -14.65 -4.08
N GLN A 63 3.73 -15.77 -4.58
CA GLN A 63 2.76 -15.77 -5.69
C GLN A 63 1.51 -14.95 -5.36
N LYS A 64 0.92 -15.14 -4.16
CA LYS A 64 -0.27 -14.38 -3.74
C LYS A 64 0.03 -12.90 -3.54
N TRP A 65 1.21 -12.57 -3.03
CA TRP A 65 1.64 -11.19 -2.91
C TRP A 65 1.84 -10.51 -4.26
N ILE A 66 2.44 -11.20 -5.24
CA ILE A 66 2.53 -10.71 -6.62
C ILE A 66 1.14 -10.52 -7.23
N ALA A 67 0.23 -11.48 -7.05
CA ALA A 67 -1.15 -11.37 -7.52
C ALA A 67 -1.87 -10.16 -6.90
N LEU A 68 -1.73 -9.95 -5.59
CA LEU A 68 -2.31 -8.80 -4.90
C LEU A 68 -1.71 -7.47 -5.41
N ARG A 69 -0.39 -7.41 -5.64
CA ARG A 69 0.28 -6.24 -6.24
C ARG A 69 -0.25 -5.93 -7.65
N ARG A 70 -0.46 -6.95 -8.47
CA ARG A 70 -1.05 -6.80 -9.82
C ARG A 70 -2.48 -6.28 -9.75
N LEU A 71 -3.31 -6.83 -8.85
CA LEU A 71 -4.69 -6.36 -8.65
C LEU A 71 -4.72 -4.89 -8.20
N ARG A 72 -3.87 -4.51 -7.24
CA ARG A 72 -3.73 -3.10 -6.83
C ARG A 72 -3.30 -2.21 -7.99
N SER A 73 -2.32 -2.62 -8.80
CA SER A 73 -1.87 -1.81 -9.94
C SER A 73 -2.94 -1.64 -11.03
N ILE A 74 -3.75 -2.66 -11.28
CA ILE A 74 -4.91 -2.58 -12.18
C ILE A 74 -5.94 -1.60 -11.62
N ALA A 75 -6.32 -1.75 -10.35
CA ALA A 75 -7.27 -0.85 -9.69
C ALA A 75 -6.78 0.60 -9.69
N ASP A 76 -5.50 0.82 -9.37
CA ASP A 76 -4.86 2.14 -9.36
C ASP A 76 -4.91 2.79 -10.75
N ARG A 77 -4.67 2.03 -11.82
CA ARG A 77 -4.80 2.54 -13.20
C ARG A 77 -6.23 2.95 -13.52
N ILE A 78 -7.23 2.17 -13.09
CA ILE A 78 -8.65 2.48 -13.31
C ILE A 78 -9.05 3.74 -12.52
N ILE A 79 -8.64 3.86 -11.25
CA ILE A 79 -8.90 5.04 -10.40
C ILE A 79 -8.34 6.31 -11.04
N LEU A 80 -7.10 6.25 -11.54
CA LEU A 80 -6.46 7.41 -12.17
C LEU A 80 -7.13 7.80 -13.49
N ARG A 81 -7.60 6.82 -14.27
CA ARG A 81 -8.26 7.06 -15.57
C ARG A 81 -9.68 7.60 -15.41
N ASN A 82 -10.45 7.05 -14.46
CA ASN A 82 -11.88 7.37 -14.33
C ASN A 82 -12.14 8.66 -13.53
N GLY A 83 -11.16 9.15 -12.76
CA GLY A 83 -11.37 10.31 -11.92
C GLY A 83 -12.25 9.97 -10.71
N ASP A 84 -13.06 10.94 -10.28
CA ASP A 84 -14.02 10.78 -9.18
C ASP A 84 -15.35 10.16 -9.62
N ARG A 85 -15.45 9.69 -10.88
CA ARG A 85 -16.67 9.06 -11.39
C ARG A 85 -16.94 7.73 -10.66
N PRO A 86 -18.15 7.53 -10.11
CA PRO A 86 -18.52 6.26 -9.49
C PRO A 86 -18.30 5.12 -10.48
N THR A 87 -17.42 4.19 -10.14
CA THR A 87 -17.17 3.01 -10.96
C THR A 87 -17.85 1.82 -10.30
N ALA A 88 -18.70 1.09 -11.04
CA ALA A 88 -19.40 -0.10 -10.54
C ALA A 88 -18.47 -1.32 -10.31
N SER A 89 -17.16 -1.18 -10.51
CA SER A 89 -16.20 -2.28 -10.39
C SER A 89 -15.93 -2.63 -8.92
N PRO A 90 -16.19 -3.88 -8.48
CA PRO A 90 -15.89 -4.31 -7.12
C PRO A 90 -14.41 -4.17 -6.74
N LEU A 91 -13.50 -4.33 -7.72
CA LEU A 91 -12.06 -4.17 -7.53
C LEU A 91 -11.70 -2.72 -7.19
N VAL A 92 -12.30 -1.75 -7.89
CA VAL A 92 -12.11 -0.32 -7.62
C VAL A 92 -12.69 0.05 -6.26
N ALA A 93 -13.89 -0.44 -5.93
CA ALA A 93 -14.50 -0.19 -4.62
C ALA A 93 -13.63 -0.70 -3.46
N TRP A 94 -13.10 -1.93 -3.58
CA TRP A 94 -12.17 -2.48 -2.60
C TRP A 94 -10.92 -1.62 -2.45
N ARG A 95 -10.26 -1.28 -3.58
CA ARG A 95 -9.01 -0.51 -3.53
C ARG A 95 -9.24 0.91 -3.02
N SER A 96 -10.35 1.54 -3.39
CA SER A 96 -10.74 2.85 -2.88
C SER A 96 -10.92 2.81 -1.36
N ALA A 97 -11.62 1.82 -0.82
CA ALA A 97 -11.78 1.64 0.63
C ALA A 97 -10.43 1.37 1.33
N GLU A 98 -9.53 0.60 0.71
CA GLU A 98 -8.18 0.38 1.23
C GLU A 98 -7.38 1.69 1.31
N LEU A 99 -7.36 2.47 0.22
CA LEU A 99 -6.67 3.75 0.12
C LEU A 99 -7.22 4.78 1.12
N THR A 100 -8.53 4.90 1.25
CA THR A 100 -9.17 5.90 2.13
C THR A 100 -9.27 5.44 3.58
N SER A 101 -8.85 4.21 3.91
CA SER A 101 -8.85 3.70 5.27
C SER A 101 -7.98 4.57 6.20
N ARG A 102 -8.45 4.79 7.44
CA ARG A 102 -7.74 5.62 8.44
C ARG A 102 -6.29 5.17 8.66
N ARG A 103 -6.04 3.86 8.64
CA ARG A 103 -4.69 3.28 8.77
C ARG A 103 -3.80 3.67 7.60
N HIS A 104 -4.28 3.52 6.37
CA HIS A 104 -3.49 3.87 5.17
C HIS A 104 -3.22 5.37 5.11
N ARG A 105 -4.26 6.19 5.35
CA ARG A 105 -4.15 7.65 5.42
C ARG A 105 -3.07 8.12 6.39
N ARG A 106 -3.06 7.58 7.62
CA ARG A 106 -2.04 7.90 8.63
C ARG A 106 -0.63 7.49 8.21
N ALA A 107 -0.48 6.34 7.54
CA ALA A 107 0.81 5.91 7.05
C ALA A 107 1.37 6.89 5.99
N VAL A 108 0.54 7.31 5.03
CA VAL A 108 0.93 8.30 4.01
C VAL A 108 1.18 9.68 4.63
N ALA A 109 0.37 10.10 5.60
CA ALA A 109 0.59 11.34 6.35
C ALA A 109 1.93 11.33 7.11
N ALA A 110 2.26 10.21 7.76
CA ALA A 110 3.53 10.05 8.47
C ALA A 110 4.73 10.07 7.52
N GLU A 111 4.60 9.53 6.31
CA GLU A 111 5.62 9.60 5.25
C GLU A 111 5.86 11.05 4.81
N ALA A 112 4.79 11.82 4.54
CA ALA A 112 4.89 13.25 4.21
C ALA A 112 5.54 14.07 5.35
N ALA A 113 5.12 13.84 6.60
CA ALA A 113 5.68 14.51 7.77
C ALA A 113 7.15 14.13 8.01
N ARG A 114 7.53 12.87 7.74
CA ARG A 114 8.92 12.43 7.79
C ARG A 114 9.77 13.15 6.73
N LEU A 115 9.29 13.23 5.49
CA LEU A 115 9.99 13.95 4.43
C LEU A 115 10.17 15.43 4.77
N ALA A 116 9.15 16.10 5.31
CA ALA A 116 9.27 17.49 5.76
C ALA A 116 10.35 17.67 6.84
N ARG A 117 10.44 16.75 7.83
CA ARG A 117 11.50 16.77 8.86
C ARG A 117 12.89 16.50 8.29
N GLU A 118 13.01 15.65 7.28
CA GLU A 118 14.29 15.36 6.60
C GLU A 118 14.86 16.56 5.81
N LEU A 119 14.04 17.60 5.56
CA LEU A 119 14.49 18.85 4.91
C LEU A 119 15.12 19.85 5.88
N ASP A 120 14.96 19.62 7.19
CA ASP A 120 15.59 20.43 8.22
C ASP A 120 17.12 20.32 8.13
N ALA A 121 17.81 21.47 8.21
CA ALA A 121 19.27 21.52 8.13
C ALA A 121 19.94 20.79 9.29
N SER A 122 19.24 20.67 10.43
CA SER A 122 19.73 19.95 11.62
C SER A 122 19.64 18.41 11.48
N THR A 123 18.89 17.89 10.50
CA THR A 123 18.68 16.44 10.35
C THR A 123 19.70 15.82 9.39
N LEU A 124 20.41 14.78 9.85
CA LEU A 124 21.33 14.01 9.02
C LEU A 124 20.63 13.43 7.77
N PRO A 125 21.34 13.28 6.64
CA PRO A 125 20.85 12.59 5.46
C PRO A 125 20.33 11.19 5.78
N GLY A 126 19.10 10.90 5.35
CA GLY A 126 18.58 9.53 5.32
C GLY A 126 19.22 8.72 4.19
N ALA A 127 19.00 7.40 4.19
CA ALA A 127 19.52 6.49 3.17
C ALA A 127 18.87 6.69 1.77
N VAL A 128 17.77 7.45 1.68
CA VAL A 128 17.05 7.70 0.44
C VAL A 128 17.58 9.00 -0.19
N PRO A 129 17.96 9.00 -1.48
CA PRO A 129 18.52 10.18 -2.15
C PRO A 129 17.42 11.22 -2.44
N LEU A 130 17.05 12.01 -1.44
CA LEU A 130 16.12 13.14 -1.57
C LEU A 130 16.83 14.34 -2.23
N ASN A 131 16.21 14.99 -3.21
CA ASN A 131 16.70 16.23 -3.82
C ASN A 131 16.47 17.44 -2.89
N ARG A 132 17.16 17.45 -1.74
CA ARG A 132 16.92 18.39 -0.64
C ARG A 132 16.92 19.85 -1.06
N SER A 133 17.83 20.27 -1.95
CA SER A 133 17.90 21.66 -2.42
C SER A 133 16.64 22.08 -3.17
N ALA A 134 16.10 21.21 -4.02
CA ALA A 134 14.87 21.49 -4.76
C ALA A 134 13.60 21.35 -3.90
N VAL A 135 13.59 20.43 -2.94
CA VAL A 135 12.39 20.18 -2.11
C VAL A 135 12.28 21.15 -0.93
N ARG A 136 13.40 21.66 -0.38
CA ARG A 136 13.41 22.52 0.82
C ARG A 136 12.46 23.73 0.74
N PRO A 137 12.33 24.45 -0.39
CA PRO A 137 11.36 25.56 -0.50
C PRO A 137 9.91 25.13 -0.25
N TYR A 138 9.58 23.86 -0.47
CA TYR A 138 8.22 23.31 -0.39
C TYR A 138 7.93 22.58 0.94
N ARG A 139 8.73 22.85 1.99
CA ARG A 139 8.59 22.19 3.30
C ARG A 139 7.20 22.42 3.90
N GLN A 140 6.70 23.66 3.86
CA GLN A 140 5.41 24.01 4.45
C GLN A 140 4.25 23.29 3.73
N GLU A 141 4.34 23.11 2.42
CA GLU A 141 3.36 22.41 1.61
C GLU A 141 3.35 20.91 1.90
N LEU A 142 4.51 20.31 2.20
CA LEU A 142 4.58 18.92 2.67
C LEU A 142 3.98 18.75 4.07
N GLU A 143 4.18 19.72 4.97
CA GLU A 143 3.55 19.75 6.30
C GLU A 143 2.02 19.92 6.17
N ALA A 144 1.56 20.81 5.29
CA ALA A 144 0.14 20.98 4.99
C ALA A 144 -0.48 19.73 4.35
N LEU A 145 0.26 19.04 3.47
CA LEU A 145 -0.14 17.75 2.91
C LEU A 145 -0.29 16.69 4.00
N ALA A 146 0.68 16.58 4.92
CA ALA A 146 0.63 15.65 6.04
C ALA A 146 -0.57 15.94 6.96
N ALA A 147 -0.81 17.20 7.30
CA ALA A 147 -1.96 17.62 8.10
C ALA A 147 -3.29 17.28 7.42
N THR A 148 -3.41 17.55 6.12
CA THR A 148 -4.60 17.23 5.32
C THR A 148 -4.85 15.71 5.31
N LEU A 149 -3.83 14.91 5.03
CA LEU A 149 -3.94 13.45 5.00
C LEU A 149 -4.32 12.86 6.36
N GLY A 150 -3.79 13.44 7.44
CA GLY A 150 -4.02 13.02 8.83
C GLY A 150 -5.33 13.51 9.46
N GLY A 151 -5.95 14.55 8.90
CA GLY A 151 -7.19 15.14 9.41
C GLY A 151 -8.43 14.24 9.27
N GLU A 152 -9.57 14.66 9.79
CA GLU A 152 -10.80 13.85 9.76
C GLU A 152 -11.61 14.00 8.46
N GLN A 153 -11.27 15.01 7.64
CA GLN A 153 -11.98 15.29 6.40
C GLN A 153 -11.95 14.06 5.47
N PRO A 154 -13.06 13.78 4.74
CA PRO A 154 -13.09 12.71 3.75
C PRO A 154 -12.16 13.05 2.59
N ILE A 155 -11.40 12.05 2.12
CA ILE A 155 -10.46 12.19 1.01
C ILE A 155 -10.82 11.16 -0.05
N GLY A 156 -10.86 11.59 -1.31
CA GLY A 156 -11.08 10.70 -2.45
C GLY A 156 -9.90 9.75 -2.69
N ALA A 157 -10.20 8.53 -3.15
CA ALA A 157 -9.18 7.51 -3.43
C ALA A 157 -8.14 7.98 -4.48
N ARG A 158 -8.56 8.79 -5.45
CA ARG A 158 -7.68 9.36 -6.47
C ARG A 158 -6.65 10.31 -5.87
N GLY A 159 -7.08 11.25 -5.02
CA GLY A 159 -6.17 12.17 -4.33
C GLY A 159 -5.16 11.40 -3.46
N MET A 160 -5.64 10.39 -2.72
CA MET A 160 -4.78 9.52 -1.91
C MET A 160 -3.73 8.79 -2.76
N LEU A 161 -4.14 8.24 -3.91
CA LEU A 161 -3.23 7.53 -4.81
C LEU A 161 -2.19 8.46 -5.44
N LEU A 162 -2.58 9.68 -5.80
CA LEU A 162 -1.65 10.69 -6.31
C LEU A 162 -0.63 11.10 -5.22
N ALA A 163 -1.09 11.31 -3.98
CA ALA A 163 -0.21 11.59 -2.85
C ALA A 163 0.76 10.43 -2.59
N GLN A 164 0.27 9.19 -2.52
CA GLN A 164 1.12 8.01 -2.34
C GLN A 164 2.18 7.91 -3.43
N ARG A 165 1.81 8.06 -4.71
CA ARG A 165 2.76 8.00 -5.83
C ARG A 165 3.77 9.15 -5.79
N PHE A 166 3.34 10.36 -5.43
CA PHE A 166 4.22 11.51 -5.30
C PHE A 166 5.28 11.28 -4.22
N LEU A 167 4.91 10.69 -3.08
CA LEU A 167 5.83 10.49 -1.95
C LEU A 167 6.75 9.27 -2.12
N SER A 168 6.28 8.20 -2.76
CA SER A 168 6.99 6.90 -2.78
C SER A 168 7.61 6.51 -4.13
N SER A 169 7.26 7.17 -5.24
CA SER A 169 7.79 6.82 -6.57
C SER A 169 9.23 7.34 -6.74
N PRO A 170 10.21 6.50 -7.13
CA PRO A 170 11.57 6.96 -7.45
C PRO A 170 11.63 7.98 -8.59
N ALA A 171 10.65 7.96 -9.50
CA ALA A 171 10.52 8.93 -10.59
C ALA A 171 9.74 10.20 -10.19
N SER A 172 9.49 10.38 -8.88
CA SER A 172 8.90 11.61 -8.36
C SER A 172 9.95 12.73 -8.36
N PRO A 173 9.57 14.01 -8.61
CA PRO A 173 10.48 15.16 -8.48
C PRO A 173 11.15 15.30 -7.12
N LEU A 174 10.63 14.62 -6.09
CA LEU A 174 11.27 14.55 -4.78
C LEU A 174 12.66 13.89 -4.86
N TYR A 175 12.80 12.88 -5.70
CA TYR A 175 14.02 12.07 -5.81
C TYR A 175 14.76 12.32 -7.13
N ASP A 176 14.02 12.63 -8.20
CA ASP A 176 14.60 12.90 -9.52
C ASP A 176 15.03 14.36 -9.66
N ARG A 177 16.35 14.58 -9.72
CA ARG A 177 16.93 15.92 -9.91
C ARG A 177 16.58 16.54 -11.26
N ALA A 178 16.40 15.73 -12.30
CA ALA A 178 16.07 16.24 -13.63
C ALA A 178 14.63 16.77 -13.72
N ALA A 179 13.76 16.36 -12.79
CA ALA A 179 12.34 16.76 -12.76
C ALA A 179 12.03 17.85 -11.71
N ALA A 180 13.05 18.49 -11.13
CA ALA A 180 12.92 19.42 -10.00
C ALA A 180 11.99 20.62 -10.29
N ASP A 181 12.01 21.13 -11.51
CA ASP A 181 11.15 22.21 -12.01
C ASP A 181 9.65 21.84 -11.97
N THR A 182 9.33 20.55 -12.07
CA THR A 182 7.94 20.05 -12.01
C THR A 182 7.41 19.83 -10.60
N LEU A 183 8.24 20.00 -9.55
CA LEU A 183 7.89 19.66 -8.18
C LEU A 183 6.71 20.49 -7.65
N GLY A 184 6.80 21.82 -7.72
CA GLY A 184 5.74 22.72 -7.26
C GLY A 184 4.39 22.45 -7.93
N PRO A 185 4.31 22.46 -9.28
CA PRO A 185 3.06 22.15 -9.98
C PRO A 185 2.48 20.77 -9.65
N ARG A 186 3.32 19.74 -9.47
CA ARG A 186 2.85 18.40 -9.11
C ARG A 186 2.35 18.33 -7.67
N LEU A 187 3.04 18.95 -6.71
CA LEU A 187 2.60 19.01 -5.32
C LEU A 187 1.27 19.76 -5.19
N GLN A 188 1.14 20.90 -5.86
CA GLN A 188 -0.10 21.67 -5.84
C GLN A 188 -1.27 20.90 -6.48
N ARG A 189 -1.01 20.14 -7.55
CA ARG A 189 -2.00 19.24 -8.15
C ARG A 189 -2.45 18.15 -7.16
N VAL A 190 -1.54 17.59 -6.37
CA VAL A 190 -1.88 16.60 -5.33
C VAL A 190 -2.79 17.24 -4.28
N ILE A 191 -2.40 18.40 -3.74
CA ILE A 191 -3.16 19.12 -2.69
C ILE A 191 -4.56 19.49 -3.18
N THR A 192 -4.68 20.08 -4.37
CA THR A 192 -5.97 20.47 -4.93
C THR A 192 -6.86 19.26 -5.22
N THR A 193 -6.29 18.14 -5.69
CA THR A 193 -7.07 16.89 -5.89
C THR A 193 -7.55 16.31 -4.57
N LEU A 194 -6.77 16.39 -3.49
CA LEU A 194 -7.20 15.93 -2.17
C LEU A 194 -8.37 16.76 -1.61
N GLN A 195 -8.37 18.07 -1.87
CA GLN A 195 -9.40 18.99 -1.40
C GLN A 195 -10.68 18.96 -2.25
N GLY A 196 -10.55 18.67 -3.55
CA GLY A 196 -11.63 18.74 -4.54
C GLY A 196 -12.51 17.48 -4.67
N SER A 197 -12.16 16.35 -4.07
CA SER A 197 -12.96 15.11 -4.15
C SER A 197 -14.19 15.08 -3.24
N ARG A 198 -14.91 16.22 -3.08
CA ARG A 198 -16.16 16.29 -2.32
C ARG A 198 -17.37 15.90 -3.15
#